data_AF-I3C7K6-F1
#
_entry.id   AF-I3C7K6-F1
#
_cell.length_a   1.000
_cell.length_b   1.000
_cell.length_c   1.000
_cell.angle_alpha   90.00
_cell.angle_beta   90.00
_cell.angle_gamma   90.00
#
_symmetry.space_group_name_H-M   'P 1'
#
loop_
_entity.id
_entity.type
_entity.pdbx_description
1 polymer ?
#
loop_
_entity_poly.entity_id
_entity_poly.type
_entity_poly.pdbx_seq_one_letter_code
_entity_poly.pdbx_strand_id
1 'polypeptide(L)'
;MKIIPTTIQDSIPDNIKNLQLEEIYEPQPVAFTFETIGWKLLGAVILLGLIIASYVFIRNYIKNAYRREAIKKLTNNTTVSEVLVVLKMVALQSFGREEVGRLYGKPWLEFLDKTGKDVRFIPLETEIQNSIYKNIDVDAQVKQEILINSKKWIKSHA
;
A
#
# COMPACT_ATOMS: atom_id res chain seq x y z
N MET A 1 -34.27 39.66 -90.32
CA MET A 1 -33.05 39.77 -89.49
C MET A 1 -33.13 38.67 -88.43
N LYS A 2 -32.12 37.78 -88.38
CA LYS A 2 -32.03 36.65 -87.42
C LYS A 2 -31.89 37.16 -85.98
N ILE A 3 -32.51 36.45 -85.05
CA ILE A 3 -31.98 36.24 -83.71
C ILE A 3 -32.25 34.79 -83.34
N ILE A 4 -31.19 33.99 -83.31
CA ILE A 4 -31.18 32.64 -82.74
C ILE A 4 -30.60 32.81 -81.33
N PRO A 5 -31.29 32.41 -80.26
CA PRO A 5 -30.62 32.19 -78.99
C PRO A 5 -29.85 30.87 -79.08
N THR A 6 -28.53 30.96 -79.07
CA THR A 6 -27.64 29.85 -78.72
C THR A 6 -27.59 29.74 -77.20
N THR A 7 -27.17 28.56 -76.71
CA THR A 7 -26.44 28.35 -75.43
C THR A 7 -27.33 27.84 -74.28
N ILE A 8 -27.11 26.69 -73.63
CA ILE A 8 -26.22 25.53 -73.77
C ILE A 8 -27.08 24.35 -73.33
N GLN A 9 -27.23 23.31 -74.17
CA GLN A 9 -27.68 22.03 -73.66
C GLN A 9 -26.44 21.38 -73.04
N ASP A 10 -26.33 21.40 -71.70
CA ASP A 10 -25.30 20.67 -70.96
C ASP A 10 -25.43 19.20 -71.32
N SER A 11 -24.70 18.82 -72.37
CA SER A 11 -24.63 17.46 -72.86
C SER A 11 -23.55 16.81 -72.03
N ILE A 12 -23.94 16.33 -70.85
CA ILE A 12 -23.21 15.20 -70.26
C ILE A 12 -23.26 14.11 -71.32
N PRO A 13 -22.12 13.72 -71.92
CA PRO A 13 -22.13 12.74 -72.98
C PRO A 13 -22.77 11.46 -72.45
N ASP A 14 -23.61 10.80 -73.25
CA ASP A 14 -24.37 9.61 -72.84
C ASP A 14 -23.47 8.46 -72.33
N ASN A 15 -22.16 8.53 -72.57
CA ASN A 15 -21.18 7.61 -72.02
C ASN A 15 -20.95 7.76 -70.49
N ILE A 16 -21.29 8.92 -69.89
CA ILE A 16 -21.18 9.14 -68.44
C ILE A 16 -22.44 8.64 -67.73
N LYS A 17 -23.60 8.66 -68.39
CA LYS A 17 -24.89 8.16 -67.84
C LYS A 17 -24.84 6.68 -67.48
N ASN A 18 -23.93 5.93 -68.11
CA ASN A 18 -23.75 4.49 -67.91
C ASN A 18 -22.47 4.15 -67.13
N LEU A 19 -21.83 5.12 -66.46
CA LEU A 19 -20.78 4.83 -65.49
C LEU A 19 -21.40 4.18 -64.25
N GLN A 20 -21.60 2.86 -64.31
CA GLN A 20 -21.76 2.05 -63.11
C GLN A 20 -20.43 2.06 -62.37
N LEU A 21 -20.36 2.83 -61.29
CA LEU A 21 -19.22 2.76 -60.37
C LEU A 21 -19.12 1.33 -59.85
N GLU A 22 -17.96 0.70 -60.03
CA GLU A 22 -17.68 -0.61 -59.47
C GLU A 22 -17.94 -0.59 -57.97
N GLU A 23 -18.70 -1.57 -57.50
CA GLU A 23 -19.06 -1.71 -56.10
C GLU A 23 -17.78 -1.89 -55.28
N ILE A 24 -17.54 -1.00 -54.31
CA ILE A 24 -16.32 -1.04 -53.49
C ILE A 24 -16.39 -2.32 -52.66
N TYR A 25 -15.54 -3.30 -52.99
CA TYR A 25 -15.37 -4.52 -52.22
C TYR A 25 -14.77 -4.18 -50.86
N GLU A 26 -15.61 -4.14 -49.83
CA GLU A 26 -15.15 -4.00 -48.46
C GLU A 26 -14.46 -5.32 -48.04
N PRO A 27 -13.20 -5.28 -47.58
CA PRO A 27 -12.50 -6.50 -47.19
C PRO A 27 -13.22 -7.17 -46.03
N GLN A 28 -13.21 -8.50 -46.03
CA GLN A 28 -13.83 -9.28 -44.96
C GLN A 28 -13.25 -8.86 -43.60
N PRO A 29 -14.09 -8.66 -42.57
CA PRO A 29 -13.63 -8.14 -41.29
C PRO A 29 -12.58 -9.08 -40.68
N VAL A 30 -11.39 -8.53 -40.44
CA VAL A 30 -10.28 -9.29 -39.86
C VAL A 30 -10.64 -9.65 -38.42
N ALA A 31 -10.71 -10.94 -38.12
CA ALA A 31 -10.92 -11.42 -36.76
C ALA A 31 -9.72 -11.02 -35.88
N PHE A 32 -9.99 -10.41 -34.74
CA PHE A 32 -8.94 -10.07 -33.77
C PHE A 32 -8.49 -11.35 -33.06
N THR A 33 -7.35 -11.91 -33.47
CA THR A 33 -6.82 -13.15 -32.90
C THR A 33 -5.67 -12.88 -31.93
N PHE A 34 -5.63 -13.66 -30.85
CA PHE A 34 -4.58 -13.58 -29.82
C PHE A 34 -3.37 -14.47 -30.14
N GLU A 35 -3.17 -14.86 -31.40
CA GLU A 35 -2.09 -15.78 -31.81
C GLU A 35 -0.71 -15.10 -31.89
N THR A 36 -0.64 -13.78 -31.75
CA THR A 36 0.62 -13.05 -31.83
C THR A 36 1.52 -13.36 -30.62
N ILE A 37 2.82 -13.51 -30.89
CA ILE A 37 3.85 -13.79 -29.86
C ILE A 37 3.83 -12.75 -28.71
N GLY A 38 3.33 -11.54 -28.98
CA GLY A 38 3.19 -10.45 -28.03
C GLY A 38 2.36 -10.83 -26.79
N TRP A 39 1.30 -11.63 -26.94
CA TRP A 39 0.49 -12.05 -25.79
C TRP A 39 1.21 -13.03 -24.87
N LYS A 40 2.05 -13.91 -25.44
CA LYS A 40 2.90 -14.81 -24.65
C LYS A 40 3.95 -14.02 -23.87
N LEU A 41 4.56 -13.02 -24.52
CA LEU A 41 5.52 -12.12 -23.86
C LEU A 41 4.84 -11.30 -22.76
N LEU A 42 3.66 -10.74 -23.03
CA LEU A 42 2.88 -9.99 -22.04
C LEU A 42 2.48 -10.87 -20.85
N GLY A 43 2.01 -12.09 -21.12
CA GLY A 43 1.69 -13.07 -20.08
C GLY A 43 2.92 -13.40 -19.22
N ALA A 44 4.09 -13.59 -19.83
CA ALA A 44 5.34 -13.83 -19.10
C ALA A 44 5.73 -12.65 -18.21
N VAL A 45 5.59 -11.41 -18.70
CA VAL A 45 5.87 -10.19 -17.91
C VAL A 45 4.91 -10.07 -16.73
N ILE A 46 3.61 -10.30 -16.94
CA ILE A 46 2.60 -10.27 -15.87
C ILE A 46 2.90 -11.34 -14.83
N LEU A 47 3.18 -12.57 -15.27
CA LEU A 47 3.50 -13.69 -14.39
C LEU A 47 4.76 -13.41 -13.56
N LEU A 48 5.80 -12.86 -14.19
CA LEU A 48 7.01 -12.46 -13.47
C LEU A 48 6.73 -11.35 -12.43
N GLY A 49 5.93 -10.35 -12.80
CA GLY A 49 5.47 -9.30 -11.90
C GLY A 49 4.71 -9.85 -10.69
N LEU A 50 3.82 -10.82 -10.91
CA LEU A 50 3.10 -11.51 -9.84
C LEU A 50 4.05 -12.27 -8.91
N ILE A 51 5.02 -13.02 -9.45
CA ILE A 51 5.99 -13.75 -8.63
C ILE A 51 6.78 -12.79 -7.74
N ILE A 52 7.28 -11.68 -8.31
CA ILE A 52 8.04 -10.67 -7.57
C ILE A 52 7.16 -10.03 -6.48
N ALA A 53 5.92 -9.64 -6.84
CA ALA A 53 4.98 -9.04 -5.89
C ALA A 53 4.66 -10.00 -4.74
N SER A 54 4.34 -11.27 -5.04
CA SER A 54 4.09 -12.30 -4.03
C SER A 54 5.31 -12.53 -3.14
N TYR A 55 6.52 -12.60 -3.70
CA TYR A 55 7.74 -12.77 -2.93
C TYR A 55 7.97 -11.61 -1.95
N VAL A 56 7.85 -10.36 -2.42
CA VAL A 56 8.00 -9.17 -1.58
C VAL A 56 6.92 -9.12 -0.50
N PHE A 57 5.68 -9.44 -0.85
CA PHE A 57 4.57 -9.46 0.09
C PHE A 57 4.77 -10.51 1.19
N ILE A 58 5.12 -11.75 0.83
CA ILE A 58 5.39 -12.83 1.78
C ILE A 58 6.57 -12.48 2.67
N ARG A 59 7.66 -11.96 2.10
CA ARG A 59 8.85 -11.55 2.86
C ARG A 59 8.51 -10.47 3.87
N ASN A 60 7.73 -9.47 3.48
CA ASN A 60 7.26 -8.42 4.39
C ASN A 60 6.30 -8.96 5.45
N TYR A 61 5.43 -9.90 5.08
CA TYR A 61 4.50 -10.55 6.00
C TYR A 61 5.24 -11.35 7.08
N ILE A 62 6.27 -12.12 6.72
CA ILE A 62 7.08 -12.89 7.67
C ILE A 62 7.88 -11.94 8.56
N LYS A 63 8.53 -10.92 7.98
CA LYS A 63 9.27 -9.91 8.76
C LYS A 63 8.38 -9.21 9.77
N ASN A 64 7.12 -8.93 9.46
CA ASN A 64 6.19 -8.26 10.36
C ASN A 64 5.44 -9.21 11.32
N ALA A 65 5.77 -10.51 11.34
CA ALA A 65 5.12 -11.47 12.23
C ALA A 65 5.29 -11.11 13.71
N TYR A 66 6.49 -10.70 14.12
CA TYR A 66 6.75 -10.30 15.51
C TYR A 66 5.87 -9.11 15.94
N ARG A 67 5.62 -8.13 15.05
CA ARG A 67 4.75 -6.98 15.35
C ARG A 67 3.31 -7.42 15.60
N ARG A 68 2.80 -8.34 14.77
CA ARG A 68 1.44 -8.88 14.92
C ARG A 68 1.28 -9.63 16.23
N GLU A 69 2.23 -10.50 16.56
CA GLU A 69 2.20 -11.26 17.81
C GLU A 69 2.33 -10.34 19.04
N ALA A 70 3.18 -9.32 18.98
CA ALA A 70 3.30 -8.32 20.04
C ALA A 70 1.97 -7.56 20.25
N ILE A 71 1.32 -7.10 19.18
CA ILE A 71 0.03 -6.40 19.26
C ILE A 71 -1.06 -7.30 19.85
N LYS A 72 -1.09 -8.59 19.49
CA LYS A 72 -2.05 -9.56 20.05
C LYS A 72 -1.88 -9.74 21.56
N LYS A 73 -0.64 -9.65 22.07
CA LYS A 73 -0.37 -9.72 23.52
C LYS A 73 -0.84 -8.48 24.29
N LEU A 74 -0.99 -7.33 23.62
CA LEU A 74 -1.47 -6.09 24.22
C LEU A 74 -3.01 -6.04 24.25
N THR A 75 -3.59 -6.68 25.26
CA THR A 75 -5.03 -6.66 25.53
C THR A 75 -5.39 -5.63 26.59
N ASN A 76 -6.69 -5.36 26.81
CA ASN A 76 -7.12 -4.42 27.85
C ASN A 76 -6.80 -4.92 29.28
N ASN A 77 -6.66 -6.23 29.45
CA ASN A 77 -6.35 -6.85 30.73
C ASN A 77 -4.85 -6.85 31.04
N THR A 78 -4.00 -6.65 30.03
CA THR A 78 -2.55 -6.63 30.16
C THR A 78 -2.09 -5.57 31.16
N THR A 79 -1.24 -5.94 32.11
CA THR A 79 -0.67 -5.03 33.11
C THR A 79 0.36 -4.08 32.48
N VAL A 80 0.62 -2.93 33.10
CA VAL A 80 1.63 -1.97 32.59
C VAL A 80 2.99 -2.63 32.45
N SER A 81 3.40 -3.47 33.41
CA SER A 81 4.64 -4.24 33.36
C SER A 81 4.70 -5.17 32.14
N GLU A 82 3.64 -5.92 31.85
CA GLU A 82 3.57 -6.79 30.66
C GLU A 82 3.66 -5.98 29.36
N VAL A 83 3.01 -4.82 29.30
CA VAL A 83 3.11 -3.91 28.14
C VAL A 83 4.56 -3.51 27.89
N LEU A 84 5.28 -3.10 28.94
CA LEU A 84 6.67 -2.68 28.84
C LEU A 84 7.61 -3.82 28.47
N VAL A 85 7.37 -5.03 28.98
CA VAL A 85 8.11 -6.23 28.56
C VAL A 85 7.91 -6.50 27.07
N VAL A 86 6.67 -6.40 26.57
CA VAL A 86 6.38 -6.54 25.14
C VAL A 86 7.10 -5.48 24.32
N LEU A 87 7.04 -4.21 24.73
CA LEU A 87 7.78 -3.14 24.05
C LEU A 87 9.29 -3.39 24.05
N LYS A 88 9.86 -3.84 25.17
CA LYS A 88 11.29 -4.13 25.28
C LYS A 88 11.70 -5.26 24.34
N MET A 89 10.92 -6.34 24.26
CA MET A 89 11.17 -7.44 23.31
C MET A 89 11.12 -6.97 21.86
N VAL A 90 10.10 -6.17 21.50
CA VAL A 90 9.97 -5.62 20.15
C VAL A 90 11.16 -4.72 19.81
N ALA A 91 11.56 -3.85 20.72
CA ALA A 91 12.70 -2.96 20.52
C ALA A 91 14.02 -3.73 20.38
N LEU A 92 14.24 -4.76 21.19
CA LEU A 92 15.43 -5.63 21.07
C LEU A 92 15.46 -6.35 19.71
N GLN A 93 14.31 -6.78 19.19
CA GLN A 93 14.22 -7.43 17.88
C GLN A 93 14.49 -6.45 16.72
N SER A 94 14.07 -5.19 16.85
CA SER A 94 14.15 -4.20 15.78
C SER A 94 15.47 -3.41 15.77
N PHE A 95 16.02 -3.09 16.94
CA PHE A 95 17.20 -2.21 17.10
C PHE A 95 18.43 -2.94 17.69
N GLY A 96 18.25 -4.18 18.16
CA GLY A 96 19.34 -4.97 18.72
C GLY A 96 19.63 -4.71 20.20
N ARG A 97 20.41 -5.61 20.80
CA ARG A 97 20.70 -5.62 22.24
C ARG A 97 21.67 -4.53 22.68
N GLU A 98 22.62 -4.13 21.84
CA GLU A 98 23.63 -3.13 22.20
C GLU A 98 23.01 -1.74 22.43
N GLU A 99 22.05 -1.36 21.57
CA GLU A 99 21.40 -0.05 21.65
C GLU A 99 20.32 -0.03 22.74
N VAL A 100 19.41 -1.00 22.72
CA VAL A 100 18.22 -0.99 23.58
C VAL A 100 18.48 -1.62 24.95
N GLY A 101 19.37 -2.62 25.03
CA GLY A 101 19.55 -3.44 26.22
C GLY A 101 20.01 -2.65 27.44
N ARG A 102 20.70 -1.52 27.25
CA ARG A 102 21.24 -0.67 28.33
C ARG A 102 20.26 0.43 28.78
N LEU A 103 19.14 0.61 28.07
CA LEU A 103 18.18 1.68 28.35
C LEU A 103 17.17 1.25 29.41
N TYR A 104 17.03 2.05 30.47
CA TYR A 104 16.07 1.83 31.56
C TYR A 104 15.49 3.15 32.02
N GLY A 105 14.36 3.12 32.73
CA GLY A 105 13.72 4.31 33.29
C GLY A 105 13.45 5.39 32.23
N LYS A 106 13.79 6.64 32.52
CA LYS A 106 13.55 7.78 31.63
C LYS A 106 14.24 7.66 30.26
N PRO A 107 15.54 7.32 30.14
CA PRO A 107 16.18 7.08 28.84
C PRO A 107 15.45 6.06 27.95
N TRP A 108 14.80 5.06 28.56
CA TRP A 108 14.00 4.10 27.81
C TRP A 108 12.72 4.73 27.24
N LEU A 109 12.03 5.58 28.00
CA LEU A 109 10.83 6.27 27.52
C LEU A 109 11.17 7.33 26.44
N GLU A 110 12.29 8.04 26.62
CA GLU A 110 12.81 8.97 25.61
C GLU A 110 13.13 8.27 24.29
N PHE A 111 13.71 7.07 24.36
CA PHE A 111 13.95 6.25 23.18
C PHE A 111 12.64 5.88 22.47
N LEU A 112 11.58 5.51 23.21
CA LEU A 112 10.28 5.19 22.62
C LEU A 112 9.67 6.42 21.92
N ASP A 113 9.72 7.60 22.56
CA ASP A 113 9.21 8.84 21.98
C ASP A 113 10.00 9.28 20.76
N LYS A 114 11.32 9.06 20.74
CA LYS A 114 12.20 9.38 19.62
C LYS A 114 11.97 8.48 18.40
N THR A 115 11.69 7.19 18.64
CA THR A 115 11.64 6.16 17.59
C THR A 115 10.23 5.88 17.07
N GLY A 116 9.20 6.28 17.82
CA GLY A 116 7.81 6.15 17.42
C GLY A 116 7.25 7.42 16.80
N LYS A 117 6.34 7.26 15.84
CA LYS A 117 5.59 8.39 15.29
C LYS A 117 4.35 8.70 16.14
N ASP A 118 4.25 9.95 16.59
CA ASP A 118 3.12 10.51 17.35
C ASP A 118 2.77 9.71 18.63
N VAL A 119 3.79 9.30 19.38
CA VAL A 119 3.65 8.65 20.70
C VAL A 119 4.22 9.56 21.78
N ARG A 120 3.70 9.45 23.01
CA ARG A 120 4.18 10.22 24.15
C ARG A 120 4.19 9.36 25.42
N PHE A 121 5.37 8.88 25.80
CA PHE A 121 5.62 8.07 26.98
C PHE A 121 6.23 8.87 28.12
N ILE A 122 6.99 9.93 27.82
CA ILE A 122 7.59 10.79 28.86
C ILE A 122 6.53 11.40 29.81
N PRO A 123 5.38 11.92 29.35
CA PRO A 123 4.36 12.45 30.26
C PRO A 123 3.76 11.40 31.22
N LEU A 124 3.88 10.12 30.87
CA LEU A 124 3.37 8.98 31.62
C LEU A 124 4.43 8.37 32.56
N GLU A 125 5.63 8.96 32.64
CA GLU A 125 6.76 8.43 33.39
C GLU A 125 6.42 8.13 34.85
N THR A 126 5.80 9.08 35.56
CA THR A 126 5.46 8.94 36.97
C THR A 126 4.53 7.76 37.22
N GLU A 127 3.48 7.62 36.40
CA GLU A 127 2.50 6.53 36.52
C GLU A 127 3.12 5.18 36.19
N ILE A 128 3.94 5.14 35.14
CA ILE A 128 4.70 3.95 34.76
C ILE A 128 5.64 3.52 35.92
N GLN A 129 6.40 4.45 36.49
CA GLN A 129 7.32 4.14 37.59
C GLN A 129 6.59 3.71 38.86
N ASN A 130 5.50 4.38 39.23
CA ASN A 130 4.68 4.00 40.37
C ASN A 130 4.11 2.59 40.20
N SER A 131 3.67 2.24 38.99
CA SER A 131 3.18 0.90 38.69
C SER A 131 4.26 -0.18 38.84
N ILE A 132 5.45 0.05 38.25
CA ILE A 132 6.53 -0.94 38.26
C ILE A 132 7.15 -1.11 39.64
N TYR A 133 7.45 0.00 40.32
CA TYR A 133 8.30 -0.03 41.52
C TYR A 133 7.52 0.00 42.83
N LYS A 134 6.32 0.60 42.83
CA LYS A 134 5.49 0.71 44.05
C LYS A 134 4.27 -0.19 43.99
N ASN A 135 4.05 -0.90 42.88
CA ASN A 135 2.88 -1.75 42.64
C ASN A 135 1.56 -1.00 42.89
N ILE A 136 1.53 0.29 42.54
CA ILE A 136 0.34 1.13 42.63
C ILE A 136 -0.47 0.91 41.35
N ASP A 137 -1.77 0.63 41.51
CA ASP A 137 -2.66 0.52 40.37
C ASP A 137 -2.78 1.85 39.64
N VAL A 138 -2.54 1.80 38.34
CA VAL A 138 -2.67 2.95 37.44
C VAL A 138 -4.12 3.14 37.10
N ASP A 139 -4.57 4.39 37.07
CA ASP A 139 -5.92 4.74 36.63
C ASP A 139 -6.24 4.12 35.25
N ALA A 140 -7.51 3.74 35.07
CA ALA A 140 -7.95 3.05 33.87
C ALA A 140 -7.70 3.87 32.59
N GLN A 141 -7.86 5.20 32.66
CA GLN A 141 -7.63 6.08 31.51
C GLN A 141 -6.14 6.12 31.13
N VAL A 142 -5.27 6.27 32.13
CA VAL A 142 -3.82 6.27 31.93
C VAL A 142 -3.33 4.92 31.40
N LYS A 143 -3.85 3.81 31.95
CA LYS A 143 -3.53 2.46 31.45
C LYS A 143 -3.92 2.30 29.98
N GLN A 144 -5.09 2.81 29.58
CA GLN A 144 -5.52 2.80 28.17
C GLN A 144 -4.63 3.67 27.30
N GLU A 145 -4.21 4.85 27.78
CA GLU A 145 -3.26 5.70 27.05
C GLU A 145 -1.92 4.99 26.82
N ILE A 146 -1.37 4.33 27.84
CA ILE A 146 -0.16 3.52 27.73
C ILE A 146 -0.35 2.41 26.67
N LEU A 147 -1.47 1.69 26.70
CA LEU A 147 -1.77 0.64 25.73
C LEU A 147 -1.88 1.17 24.29
N ILE A 148 -2.55 2.30 24.10
CA ILE A 148 -2.71 2.93 22.79
C ILE A 148 -1.36 3.38 22.25
N ASN A 149 -0.56 4.09 23.06
CA ASN A 149 0.78 4.54 22.67
C ASN A 149 1.69 3.34 22.34
N SER A 150 1.60 2.27 23.12
CA SER A 150 2.36 1.03 22.88
C SER A 150 1.99 0.36 21.57
N LYS A 151 0.69 0.20 21.29
CA LYS A 151 0.22 -0.36 20.01
C LYS A 151 0.62 0.52 18.83
N LYS A 152 0.55 1.84 19.00
CA LYS A 152 0.95 2.81 17.97
C LYS A 152 2.43 2.70 17.68
N TRP A 153 3.28 2.70 18.72
CA TRP A 153 4.72 2.51 18.59
C TRP A 153 5.08 1.20 17.89
N ILE A 154 4.46 0.06 18.26
CA ILE A 154 4.72 -1.23 17.59
C ILE A 154 4.36 -1.19 16.10
N LYS A 155 3.36 -0.40 15.70
CA LYS A 155 2.99 -0.25 14.28
C LYS A 155 3.91 0.69 13.51
N SER A 156 4.44 1.73 14.16
CA SER A 156 5.14 2.83 13.49
C SER A 156 6.65 2.91 13.75
N HIS A 157 7.21 2.09 14.65
CA HIS A 157 8.66 2.10 14.88
C HIS A 157 9.41 1.59 13.64
N ALA A 158 10.52 2.26 13.33
CA ALA A 158 11.36 2.10 12.13
C ALA A 158 10.69 2.56 10.83
#